data_AF-A0A653XFS7-F1
#
_entry.id   AF-A0A653XFS7-F1
#
_cell.length_a   1.000
_cell.length_b   1.000
_cell.length_c   1.000
_cell.angle_alpha   90.00
_cell.angle_beta   90.00
_cell.angle_gamma   90.00
#
_symmetry.space_group_name_H-M   'P 1'
#
loop_
_entity.id
_entity.type
_entity.pdbx_description
1 polymer ?
#
loop_
_entity_poly.entity_id
_entity_poly.type
_entity_poly.pdbx_seq_one_letter_code
_entity_poly.pdbx_strand_id
1 'polypeptide(L)'
;MARESTGRPPAGPDDVARTAEPSDERYNKQGKLRSAVYDAEMERLQEQLVLLQYWIQRQDLKVLVIFEGRGSAGKGGVIKRITERTSPRTVRVVALPKPTER
;
A
#
# COMPACT_ATOMS: atom_id res chain seq x y z
N MET A 1 28.30 9.92 -27.29
CA MET A 1 28.31 8.80 -26.31
C MET A 1 27.23 9.05 -25.27
N ALA A 2 26.13 8.31 -25.35
CA ALA A 2 25.00 8.42 -24.44
C ALA A 2 25.31 7.74 -23.09
N ARG A 3 24.92 8.36 -21.99
CA ARG A 3 24.74 7.68 -20.71
C ARG A 3 23.26 7.70 -20.40
N GLU A 4 22.58 6.61 -20.71
CA GLU A 4 21.18 6.42 -20.38
C GLU A 4 20.98 6.29 -18.86
N SER A 5 20.00 7.05 -18.40
CA SER A 5 19.40 7.03 -17.09
C SER A 5 18.49 5.81 -16.97
N THR A 6 18.79 4.86 -16.09
CA THR A 6 17.83 3.80 -15.72
C THR A 6 17.96 3.41 -14.25
N GLY A 7 17.48 4.28 -13.37
CA GLY A 7 17.27 3.98 -11.95
C GLY A 7 15.80 3.72 -11.58
N ARG A 8 14.88 3.68 -12.55
CA ARG A 8 13.45 3.46 -12.29
C ARG A 8 13.10 2.00 -12.55
N PRO A 9 12.67 1.22 -11.53
CA PRO A 9 12.10 -0.10 -11.78
C PRO A 9 10.85 0.03 -12.67
N PRO A 10 10.56 -0.99 -13.51
CA PRO A 10 9.44 -0.94 -14.44
C PRO A 10 8.11 -0.84 -13.68
N ALA A 11 7.18 -0.06 -14.24
CA ALA A 11 5.84 0.13 -13.72
C ALA A 11 5.06 -1.20 -13.72
N GLY A 12 4.47 -1.57 -12.59
CA GLY A 12 3.59 -2.72 -12.44
C GLY A 12 2.20 -2.49 -13.04
N PRO A 13 1.39 -3.55 -13.20
CA PRO A 13 0.06 -3.47 -13.80
C PRO A 13 -0.95 -2.59 -13.03
N ASP A 14 -0.71 -2.38 -11.72
CA ASP A 14 -1.49 -1.45 -10.88
C ASP A 14 -0.87 -0.05 -10.79
N ASP A 15 0.33 0.13 -11.34
CA ASP A 15 0.88 1.46 -11.61
C ASP A 15 0.14 1.99 -12.83
N VAL A 16 -1.13 2.38 -12.64
CA VAL A 16 -1.78 3.31 -13.54
C VAL A 16 -0.77 4.43 -13.69
N ALA A 17 -0.17 4.53 -14.87
CA ALA A 17 0.74 5.58 -15.20
C ALA A 17 -0.07 6.88 -15.17
N ARG A 18 -0.33 7.40 -13.97
CA ARG A 18 -0.34 8.82 -13.76
C ARG A 18 1.09 9.19 -14.07
N THR A 19 1.35 9.46 -15.35
CA THR A 19 2.31 10.48 -15.73
C THR A 19 2.00 11.62 -14.76
N ALA A 20 2.79 11.74 -13.70
CA ALA A 20 2.65 12.86 -12.80
C ALA A 20 2.79 14.05 -13.74
N GLU A 21 1.71 14.79 -13.96
CA GLU A 21 1.75 16.01 -14.74
C GLU A 21 2.94 16.79 -14.17
N PRO A 22 3.83 17.35 -15.01
CA PRO A 22 5.05 18.01 -14.53
C PRO A 22 4.81 19.10 -13.47
N SER A 23 3.56 19.54 -13.30
CA SER A 23 3.06 20.50 -12.33
C SER A 23 2.32 19.92 -11.12
N ASP A 24 2.29 18.60 -10.89
CA ASP A 24 1.60 18.02 -9.73
C ASP A 24 2.33 18.39 -8.42
N GLU A 25 1.81 19.41 -7.74
CA GLU A 25 2.37 19.99 -6.53
C GLU A 25 2.52 18.98 -5.38
N ARG A 26 1.81 17.84 -5.45
CA ARG A 26 1.91 16.77 -4.46
C ARG A 26 3.28 16.10 -4.44
N TYR A 27 4.03 16.17 -5.53
CA TYR A 27 5.35 15.58 -5.66
C TYR A 27 6.45 16.63 -5.53
N ASN A 28 7.64 16.20 -5.09
CA ASN A 28 8.83 17.05 -5.10
C ASN A 28 9.56 16.96 -6.45
N LYS A 29 10.63 17.76 -6.61
CA LYS A 29 11.44 17.78 -7.84
C LYS A 29 12.09 16.42 -8.19
N GLN A 30 12.13 15.48 -7.22
CA GLN A 30 12.64 14.12 -7.38
C GLN A 30 11.53 13.10 -7.67
N GLY A 31 10.29 13.55 -7.89
CA GLY A 31 9.14 12.69 -8.17
C GLY A 31 8.65 11.87 -6.96
N LYS A 32 9.06 12.23 -5.74
CA LYS A 32 8.56 11.61 -4.50
C LYS A 32 7.37 12.39 -3.96
N LEU A 33 6.37 11.68 -3.43
CA LEU A 33 5.24 12.30 -2.75
C LEU A 33 5.75 13.11 -1.55
N ARG A 34 5.29 14.35 -1.40
CA ARG A 34 5.64 15.20 -0.26
C ARG A 34 5.06 14.58 1.01
N SER A 35 5.82 14.61 2.11
CA SER A 35 5.41 14.00 3.37
C SER A 35 4.08 14.53 3.89
N ALA A 36 3.86 15.85 3.83
CA ALA A 36 2.59 16.44 4.26
C ALA A 36 1.38 15.90 3.50
N VAL A 37 1.52 15.67 2.18
CA VAL A 37 0.45 15.09 1.36
C VAL A 37 0.26 13.61 1.69
N TYR A 38 1.36 12.88 1.85
CA TYR A 38 1.32 11.47 2.25
C TYR A 38 0.60 11.28 3.58
N ASP A 39 0.97 12.05 4.60
CA ASP A 39 0.44 11.92 5.96
C ASP A 39 -1.06 12.27 5.99
N ALA A 40 -1.47 13.35 5.31
CA ALA A 40 -2.87 13.75 5.19
C ALA A 40 -3.72 12.69 4.47
N GLU A 41 -3.24 12.16 3.35
CA GLU A 41 -3.97 11.10 2.62
C GLU A 41 -3.97 9.79 3.39
N MET A 42 -2.90 9.46 4.11
CA MET A 42 -2.84 8.25 4.93
C MET A 42 -3.89 8.29 6.03
N GLU A 43 -4.01 9.40 6.75
CA GLU A 43 -5.04 9.58 7.78
C GLU A 43 -6.45 9.44 7.19
N ARG A 44 -6.74 10.16 6.10
CA ARG A 44 -8.02 10.10 5.41
C ARG A 44 -8.36 8.68 4.95
N LEU A 45 -7.42 7.97 4.34
CA LEU A 45 -7.64 6.61 3.83
C LEU A 45 -7.81 5.60 4.96
N GLN A 46 -7.10 5.76 6.08
CA GLN A 46 -7.26 4.90 7.25
C GLN A 46 -8.64 5.06 7.89
N GLU A 47 -9.17 6.28 7.96
CA GLU A 47 -10.54 6.52 8.39
C GLU A 47 -11.55 5.81 7.48
N GLN A 48 -11.40 5.97 6.17
CA GLN A 48 -12.27 5.29 5.19
C GLN A 48 -12.17 3.76 5.28
N LEU A 49 -10.97 3.23 5.56
CA LEU A 49 -10.76 1.81 5.76
C LEU A 49 -11.52 1.28 6.99
N VAL A 50 -11.58 2.07 8.08
CA VAL A 50 -12.37 1.72 9.27
C VAL A 50 -13.87 1.70 8.93
N LEU A 51 -14.37 2.71 8.21
CA LEU A 51 -15.77 2.75 7.77
C LEU A 51 -16.12 1.54 6.88
N LEU A 52 -15.23 1.18 5.96
CA LEU A 52 -15.39 0.00 5.11
C LEU A 52 -15.45 -1.29 5.94
N GLN A 53 -14.61 -1.43 6.96
CA GLN A 53 -14.64 -2.59 7.85
C GLN A 53 -15.97 -2.72 8.59
N TYR A 54 -16.49 -1.62 9.11
CA TYR A 54 -17.82 -1.60 9.74
C TYR A 54 -18.91 -2.04 8.76
N TRP A 55 -18.84 -1.58 7.51
CA TRP A 55 -19.79 -1.99 6.49
C TRP A 55 -19.68 -3.49 6.17
N ILE A 56 -18.46 -4.02 5.95
CA ILE A 56 -18.20 -5.45 5.72
C ILE A 56 -18.81 -6.32 6.83
N GLN A 57 -18.59 -5.94 8.09
CA GLN A 57 -19.15 -6.65 9.24
C GLN A 57 -20.68 -6.64 9.24
N ARG A 58 -21.30 -5.49 8.95
CA ARG A 58 -22.77 -5.36 8.87
C ARG A 58 -23.38 -6.18 7.74
N GLN A 59 -22.61 -6.47 6.69
CA GLN A 59 -23.04 -7.30 5.56
C GLN A 59 -22.69 -8.78 5.73
N ASP A 60 -22.06 -9.18 6.84
CA ASP A 60 -21.55 -10.54 7.09
C ASP A 60 -20.61 -11.05 5.99
N LEU A 61 -19.77 -10.15 5.45
CA LEU A 61 -18.82 -10.45 4.38
C LEU A 61 -17.44 -10.83 4.93
N LYS A 62 -16.68 -11.58 4.13
CA LYS A 62 -15.30 -11.99 4.42
C LYS A 62 -14.36 -11.43 3.36
N VAL A 63 -13.24 -10.88 3.78
CA VAL A 63 -12.21 -10.30 2.90
C VAL A 63 -10.86 -10.95 3.16
N LEU A 64 -10.17 -11.36 2.10
CA LEU A 64 -8.80 -11.85 2.12
C LEU A 64 -7.94 -10.93 1.26
N VAL A 65 -6.82 -10.44 1.83
CA VAL A 65 -5.83 -9.65 1.11
C VAL A 65 -4.51 -10.41 1.11
N ILE A 66 -3.96 -10.67 -0.08
CA ILE A 66 -2.71 -11.42 -0.26
C ILE A 66 -1.62 -10.43 -0.69
N PHE A 67 -0.49 -10.44 0.02
CA PHE A 67 0.66 -9.58 -0.28
C PHE A 67 1.82 -10.39 -0.84
N GLU A 68 2.01 -10.31 -2.16
CA GLU A 68 3.13 -10.93 -2.86
C GLU A 68 4.22 -9.94 -3.26
N GLY A 69 5.43 -10.44 -3.52
CA GLY A 69 6.56 -9.62 -3.99
C GLY A 69 7.92 -10.09 -3.49
N ARG A 70 8.99 -9.56 -4.08
CA ARG A 70 10.38 -9.92 -3.73
C ARG A 70 10.76 -9.50 -2.31
N GLY A 71 11.85 -10.10 -1.81
CA GLY A 71 12.50 -9.65 -0.58
C GLY A 71 12.78 -8.14 -0.63
N SER A 72 12.52 -7.45 0.48
CA SER A 72 12.69 -5.99 0.60
C SER A 72 11.78 -5.10 -0.26
N ALA A 73 10.74 -5.65 -0.90
CA ALA A 73 9.76 -4.85 -1.68
C ALA A 73 8.86 -3.93 -0.83
N GLY A 74 8.99 -3.93 0.50
CA GLY A 74 8.21 -3.05 1.38
C GLY A 74 6.85 -3.60 1.87
N LYS A 75 6.56 -4.88 1.62
CA LYS A 75 5.29 -5.54 2.01
C LYS A 75 4.91 -5.33 3.48
N GLY A 76 5.87 -5.49 4.39
CA GLY A 76 5.64 -5.29 5.83
C GLY A 76 5.24 -3.86 6.19
N GLY A 77 5.76 -2.86 5.47
CA GLY A 77 5.37 -1.46 5.65
C GLY A 77 3.92 -1.21 5.21
N VAL A 78 3.52 -1.78 4.07
CA VAL A 78 2.14 -1.68 3.57
C VAL A 78 1.16 -2.36 4.53
N ILE A 79 1.47 -3.59 4.97
CA ILE A 79 0.66 -4.31 5.96
C ILE A 79 0.50 -3.46 7.22
N LYS A 80 1.61 -2.89 7.73
CA LYS A 80 1.58 -2.02 8.91
C LYS A 80 0.62 -0.83 8.73
N ARG A 81 0.68 -0.13 7.59
CA ARG A 81 -0.20 1.03 7.31
C ARG A 81 -1.68 0.66 7.21
N ILE A 82 -1.98 -0.52 6.71
CA ILE A 82 -3.36 -1.02 6.65
C ILE A 82 -3.85 -1.37 8.07
N THR A 83 -3.02 -1.98 8.90
CA THR A 83 -3.46 -2.50 10.19
C THR A 83 -3.34 -1.54 11.36
N GLU A 84 -2.54 -0.48 11.28
CA GLU A 84 -2.19 0.39 12.42
C GLU A 84 -3.38 1.15 13.05
N ARG A 85 -4.49 1.34 12.32
CA ARG A 85 -5.73 1.95 12.84
C ARG A 85 -6.88 0.95 13.01
N THR A 86 -6.59 -0.35 12.91
CA THR A 86 -7.61 -1.41 12.92
C THR A 86 -7.60 -2.20 14.22
N SER A 87 -8.74 -2.81 14.55
CA SER A 87 -8.82 -3.72 15.70
C SER A 87 -8.25 -5.10 15.33
N PRO A 88 -7.34 -5.68 16.14
CA PRO A 88 -6.81 -7.03 15.91
C PRO A 88 -7.89 -8.13 16.02
N ARG A 89 -9.07 -7.78 16.55
CA ARG A 89 -10.23 -8.69 16.60
C ARG A 89 -10.95 -8.78 15.25
N THR A 90 -10.80 -7.76 14.41
CA THR A 90 -11.46 -7.65 13.11
C THR A 90 -10.50 -8.02 11.99
N VAL A 91 -9.27 -7.54 12.05
CA VAL A 91 -8.24 -7.77 11.05
C VAL A 91 -7.16 -8.68 11.62
N ARG A 92 -6.89 -9.79 10.92
CA ARG A 92 -5.85 -10.75 11.31
C ARG A 92 -4.75 -10.75 10.25
N VAL A 93 -3.53 -10.48 10.69
CA VAL A 93 -2.33 -10.66 9.86
C VAL A 93 -1.81 -12.07 10.06
N VAL A 94 -1.63 -12.80 8.96
CA VAL A 94 -1.09 -14.16 8.97
C VAL A 94 0.22 -14.16 8.19
N ALA A 95 1.30 -14.55 8.86
CA ALA A 95 2.56 -14.89 8.21
C ALA A 95 2.63 -16.42 8.13
N LEU A 96 2.53 -16.97 6.92
CA LEU A 96 2.58 -18.42 6.73
C LEU A 96 4.00 -18.92 7.04
N PRO A 97 4.16 -19.85 8.00
CA PRO A 97 5.46 -20.48 8.25
C PRO A 97 5.80 -21.45 7.12
N LYS A 98 7.03 -21.99 7.16
CA LYS A 98 7.40 -23.11 6.29
C LYS A 98 6.35 -24.24 6.45
N PRO A 99 5.87 -24.84 5.35
CA PRO A 99 4.96 -25.98 5.43
C PRO A 99 5.54 -27.09 6.30
N THR A 100 4.70 -27.69 7.14
CA THR A 100 5.06 -28.91 7.88
C THR A 100 4.71 -30.12 7.03
N GLU A 101 5.36 -31.26 7.30
CA GLU A 101 5.02 -32.55 6.69
C GLU A 101 3.62 -33.00 7.15
N ARG A 102 2.57 -32.59 6.44
CA ARG A 102 1.22 -33.16 6.50
C ARG A 102 0.62 -33.12 5.10
#